data_AF-A0A1A2YG06-F1
#
_entry.id   AF-A0A1A2YG06-F1
#
_cell.length_a   1.000
_cell.length_b   1.000
_cell.length_c   1.000
_cell.angle_alpha   90.00
_cell.angle_beta   90.00
_cell.angle_gamma   90.00
#
_symmetry.space_group_name_H-M   'P 1'
#
loop_
_entity.id
_entity.type
_entity.pdbx_description
1 polymer ?
#
loop_
_entity_poly.entity_id
_entity_poly.type
_entity_poly.pdbx_seq_one_letter_code
_entity_poly.pdbx_strand_id
1 'polypeptide(L)'
;MTKARTPLDAATAVLQKPDLPAGDDERFVGFGVMGLPFAGGHYLALRVFPATSFSPGYRSVWHRGPDGAWTFYATTPGPQSCARFFSAATHNDAVQCDIDVAWVTPWSLFVEIPGLLAWHIDIGTTVSTRLMSAVGGRLPSGAWTNRAVLAAIGRAAGPTLRAGRVRLSGTAPNGQRFMIAPARVWAVTQSRAIWRDVDLGPVGPLPRQPRLAGFRPPRRGLFVVGSGHFETFDADRHHAVGRTVPIG
;
A
#
# COMPACT_ATOMS: atom_id res chain seq x y z
N MET A 1 12.99 9.39 21.38
CA MET A 1 12.21 8.68 20.32
C MET A 1 11.19 7.78 20.98
N THR A 2 9.93 8.18 21.02
CA THR A 2 8.83 7.39 21.58
C THR A 2 8.68 6.11 20.76
N LYS A 3 8.86 4.95 21.39
CA LYS A 3 8.71 3.65 20.75
C LYS A 3 7.22 3.48 20.44
N ALA A 4 6.77 3.83 19.23
CA ALA A 4 5.38 3.69 18.82
C ALA A 4 4.89 2.27 19.19
N ARG A 5 3.90 2.19 20.08
CA ARG A 5 3.42 0.92 20.65
C ARG A 5 2.26 0.38 19.83
N THR A 6 1.45 1.28 19.28
CA THR A 6 0.27 0.97 18.48
C THR A 6 0.46 1.37 17.01
N PRO A 7 -0.34 0.79 16.10
CA PRO A 7 -0.44 1.24 14.70
C PRO A 7 -0.80 2.73 14.60
N LEU A 8 -1.72 3.22 15.44
CA LEU A 8 -2.09 4.64 15.50
C LEU A 8 -0.88 5.52 15.87
N ASP A 9 -0.13 5.18 16.93
CA ASP A 9 1.05 5.96 17.33
C ASP A 9 2.04 6.11 16.16
N ALA A 10 2.25 5.03 15.41
CA ALA A 10 3.18 5.01 14.29
C ALA A 10 2.67 5.80 13.08
N ALA A 11 1.36 5.71 12.79
CA ALA A 11 0.75 6.52 11.74
C ALA A 11 0.77 8.01 12.11
N THR A 12 0.40 8.36 13.33
CA THR A 12 0.47 9.73 13.87
C THR A 12 1.88 10.30 13.80
N ALA A 13 2.90 9.52 14.15
CA ALA A 13 4.29 9.96 14.05
C ALA A 13 4.68 10.33 12.60
N VAL A 14 4.22 9.56 11.61
CA VAL A 14 4.48 9.86 10.20
C VAL A 14 3.65 11.05 9.69
N LEU A 15 2.43 11.24 10.20
CA LEU A 15 1.62 12.43 9.88
C LEU A 15 2.22 13.72 10.45
N GLN A 16 2.74 13.67 11.68
CA GLN A 16 3.35 14.83 12.34
C GLN A 16 4.72 15.19 11.75
N LYS A 17 5.48 14.20 11.29
CA LYS A 17 6.81 14.39 10.73
C LYS A 17 7.02 13.57 9.45
N PRO A 18 6.44 13.99 8.32
CA PRO A 18 6.48 13.24 7.06
C PRO A 18 7.81 13.48 6.31
N ASP A 19 8.93 13.16 6.97
CA ASP A 19 10.27 13.31 6.36
C ASP A 19 10.45 12.31 5.21
N LEU A 20 10.78 12.83 4.04
CA LEU A 20 11.14 11.99 2.90
C LEU A 20 12.52 11.34 3.14
N PRO A 21 12.73 10.09 2.66
CA PRO A 21 14.07 9.51 2.64
C PRO A 21 15.02 10.36 1.77
N ALA A 22 16.33 10.24 1.98
CA ALA A 22 17.32 10.90 1.13
C ALA A 22 17.36 10.27 -0.27
N GLY A 23 17.71 11.05 -1.30
CA GLY A 23 17.86 10.59 -2.68
C GLY A 23 17.39 11.64 -3.69
N ASP A 24 17.79 11.48 -4.95
CA ASP A 24 17.36 12.35 -6.06
C ASP A 24 16.24 11.70 -6.90
N ASP A 25 15.84 10.49 -6.52
CA ASP A 25 14.74 9.75 -7.12
C ASP A 25 13.38 10.14 -6.50
N GLU A 26 12.31 9.53 -7.03
CA GLU A 26 10.97 9.78 -6.54
C GLU A 26 10.72 9.05 -5.23
N ARG A 27 10.20 9.76 -4.24
CA ARG A 27 10.17 9.27 -2.86
C ARG A 27 8.82 9.49 -2.22
N PHE A 28 8.49 8.62 -1.28
CA PHE A 28 7.31 8.77 -0.45
C PHE A 28 7.57 8.27 0.97
N VAL A 29 6.78 8.77 1.91
CA VAL A 29 6.66 8.25 3.27
C VAL A 29 5.18 8.16 3.62
N GLY A 30 4.79 7.15 4.39
CA GLY A 30 3.41 6.99 4.77
C GLY A 30 3.07 5.66 5.42
N PHE A 31 1.79 5.32 5.36
CA PHE A 31 1.25 4.11 5.94
C PHE A 31 0.05 3.58 5.16
N GLY A 32 -0.40 2.38 5.51
CA GLY A 32 -1.65 1.83 5.00
C GLY A 32 -1.69 0.31 5.01
N VAL A 33 -2.73 -0.23 4.40
CA VAL A 33 -2.89 -1.67 4.20
C VAL A 33 -2.26 -2.06 2.87
N MET A 34 -1.12 -2.76 2.91
CA MET A 34 -0.40 -3.17 1.69
C MET A 34 -1.29 -3.94 0.72
N GLY A 35 -2.18 -4.75 1.28
CA GLY A 35 -3.33 -5.29 0.59
C GLY A 35 -4.03 -6.37 1.40
N LEU A 36 -5.31 -6.60 1.12
CA LEU A 36 -6.23 -7.43 1.88
C LEU A 36 -7.18 -8.15 0.92
N PRO A 37 -7.03 -9.48 0.75
CA PRO A 37 -7.95 -10.26 -0.05
C PRO A 37 -9.21 -10.67 0.74
N PHE A 38 -10.33 -10.76 0.04
CA PHE A 38 -11.61 -11.25 0.54
C PHE A 38 -11.98 -12.56 -0.15
N ALA A 39 -12.67 -13.45 0.56
CA ALA A 39 -13.08 -14.75 0.03
C ALA A 39 -13.97 -14.63 -1.21
N GLY A 40 -14.73 -13.53 -1.32
CA GLY A 40 -15.54 -13.21 -2.51
C GLY A 40 -14.75 -12.86 -3.77
N GLY A 41 -13.42 -12.95 -3.77
CA GLY A 41 -12.57 -12.66 -4.93
C GLY A 41 -12.07 -11.21 -5.01
N HIS A 42 -12.57 -10.35 -4.12
CA HIS A 42 -12.17 -8.96 -4.03
C HIS A 42 -10.80 -8.77 -3.38
N TYR A 43 -10.17 -7.63 -3.68
CA TYR A 43 -8.94 -7.20 -3.05
C TYR A 43 -8.97 -5.71 -2.76
N LEU A 44 -8.63 -5.32 -1.53
CA LEU A 44 -8.49 -3.91 -1.15
C LEU A 44 -7.07 -3.59 -0.71
N ALA A 45 -6.59 -2.39 -1.02
CA ALA A 45 -5.37 -1.84 -0.44
C ALA A 45 -5.57 -0.36 -0.11
N LEU A 46 -4.86 0.13 0.91
CA LEU A 46 -4.86 1.53 1.33
C LEU A 46 -3.44 2.08 1.28
N ARG A 47 -3.29 3.30 0.78
CA ARG A 47 -2.09 4.13 0.88
C ARG A 47 -2.49 5.48 1.44
N VAL A 48 -1.78 5.93 2.46
CA VAL A 48 -1.86 7.28 3.00
C VAL A 48 -0.45 7.84 2.98
N PHE A 49 -0.18 8.73 2.03
CA PHE A 49 1.13 9.34 1.82
C PHE A 49 1.05 10.83 2.17
N PRO A 50 1.39 11.23 3.41
CA PRO A 50 1.40 12.64 3.79
C PRO A 50 2.46 13.47 3.04
N ALA A 51 3.55 12.85 2.57
CA ALA A 51 4.54 13.51 1.73
C ALA A 51 5.06 12.58 0.64
N THR A 52 5.22 13.16 -0.55
CA THR A 52 5.95 12.57 -1.66
C THR A 52 6.79 13.64 -2.35
N SER A 53 7.74 13.26 -3.19
CA SER A 53 8.51 14.21 -4.01
C SER A 53 7.88 14.52 -5.37
N PHE A 54 6.82 13.80 -5.77
CA PHE A 54 6.24 13.85 -7.12
C PHE A 54 4.79 14.36 -7.14
N SER A 55 4.19 14.55 -5.96
CA SER A 55 2.86 15.11 -5.78
C SER A 55 2.71 15.70 -4.37
N PRO A 56 1.69 16.55 -4.14
CA PRO A 56 1.20 16.79 -2.78
C PRO A 56 0.83 15.48 -2.07
N GLY A 57 0.68 15.54 -0.75
CA GLY A 57 0.21 14.40 0.04
C GLY A 57 -1.18 13.94 -0.41
N TYR A 58 -1.42 12.63 -0.44
CA TYR A 58 -2.67 12.05 -0.92
C TYR A 58 -3.01 10.73 -0.25
N ARG A 59 -4.26 10.31 -0.44
CA ARG A 59 -4.75 8.98 -0.06
C ARG A 59 -5.13 8.22 -1.31
N SER A 60 -4.95 6.90 -1.28
CA SER A 60 -5.36 6.03 -2.38
C SER A 60 -5.89 4.70 -1.88
N VAL A 61 -7.02 4.29 -2.45
CA VAL A 61 -7.60 2.95 -2.27
C VAL A 61 -7.48 2.21 -3.58
N TRP A 62 -7.02 0.96 -3.53
CA TRP A 62 -6.98 0.10 -4.70
C TRP A 62 -8.02 -0.99 -4.53
N HIS A 63 -8.85 -1.16 -5.53
CA HIS A 63 -9.81 -2.26 -5.60
C HIS A 63 -9.43 -3.20 -6.73
N ARG A 64 -9.53 -4.50 -6.46
CA ARG A 64 -9.58 -5.53 -7.49
C ARG A 64 -10.92 -6.23 -7.39
N GLY A 65 -11.66 -6.31 -8.49
CA GLY A 65 -12.88 -7.10 -8.56
C GLY A 65 -12.63 -8.61 -8.61
N PRO A 66 -13.69 -9.43 -8.50
CA PRO A 66 -13.61 -10.89 -8.67
C PRO A 66 -13.16 -11.29 -10.09
N ASP A 67 -13.56 -10.50 -11.10
CA ASP A 67 -13.10 -10.56 -12.50
C ASP A 67 -11.59 -10.34 -12.65
N GLY A 68 -11.00 -9.66 -11.67
CA GLY A 68 -9.60 -9.38 -11.56
C GLY A 68 -9.12 -8.07 -12.13
N ALA A 69 -10.04 -7.23 -12.61
CA ALA A 69 -9.75 -5.87 -13.00
C ALA A 69 -9.36 -5.03 -11.78
N TRP A 70 -8.37 -4.16 -11.95
CA TRP A 70 -7.94 -3.22 -10.91
C TRP A 70 -8.51 -1.84 -11.19
N THR A 71 -8.90 -1.14 -10.14
CA THR A 71 -9.23 0.30 -10.18
C THR A 71 -8.49 1.00 -9.06
N PHE A 72 -7.92 2.17 -9.36
CA PHE A 72 -7.12 2.96 -8.44
C PHE A 72 -7.86 4.26 -8.14
N TYR A 73 -8.30 4.41 -6.89
CA TYR A 73 -8.97 5.59 -6.37
C TYR A 73 -7.95 6.45 -5.64
N ALA A 74 -8.01 7.76 -5.79
CA ALA A 74 -7.13 8.68 -5.06
C ALA A 74 -7.77 10.06 -4.87
N THR A 75 -7.30 10.78 -3.85
CA THR A 75 -7.68 12.18 -3.61
C THR A 75 -7.00 13.17 -4.56
N THR A 76 -6.15 12.68 -5.46
CA THR A 76 -5.42 13.47 -6.46
C THR A 76 -5.56 12.85 -7.85
N PRO A 77 -5.33 13.61 -8.93
CA PRO A 77 -5.39 13.09 -10.29
C PRO A 77 -4.45 11.89 -10.51
N GLY A 78 -4.76 11.06 -11.52
CA GLY A 78 -3.99 9.86 -11.84
C GLY A 78 -2.47 10.07 -11.96
N PRO A 79 -1.98 11.08 -12.72
CA PRO A 79 -0.55 11.39 -12.81
C PRO A 79 0.13 11.79 -11.48
N GLN A 80 -0.65 12.12 -10.45
CA GLN A 80 -0.18 12.56 -9.14
C GLN A 80 -0.51 11.55 -8.04
N SER A 81 -0.88 10.31 -8.40
CA SER A 81 -1.28 9.28 -7.44
C SER A 81 -0.63 7.94 -7.75
N CYS A 82 -1.01 6.91 -6.99
CA CYS A 82 -0.58 5.54 -7.24
C CYS A 82 -0.95 5.05 -8.65
N ALA A 83 -1.99 5.60 -9.27
CA ALA A 83 -2.36 5.25 -10.63
C ALA A 83 -1.20 5.49 -11.61
N ARG A 84 -0.40 6.54 -11.42
CA ARG A 84 0.80 6.80 -12.23
C ARG A 84 1.71 5.59 -12.41
N PHE A 85 1.90 4.82 -11.36
CA PHE A 85 2.80 3.67 -11.38
C PHE A 85 2.10 2.38 -11.82
N PHE A 86 0.81 2.23 -11.51
CA PHE A 86 0.12 0.95 -11.56
C PHE A 86 -1.03 0.84 -12.57
N SER A 87 -1.60 1.95 -13.06
CA SER A 87 -2.78 1.92 -13.94
C SER A 87 -2.51 1.30 -15.31
N ALA A 88 -1.26 1.30 -15.78
CA ALA A 88 -0.89 0.60 -17.03
C ALA A 88 -1.16 -0.93 -17.01
N ALA A 89 -1.45 -1.52 -15.84
CA ALA A 89 -1.84 -2.92 -15.71
C ALA A 89 -3.35 -3.18 -15.83
N THR A 90 -4.17 -2.16 -16.07
CA THR A 90 -5.63 -2.27 -16.14
C THR A 90 -6.18 -1.38 -17.25
N HIS A 91 -7.35 -1.73 -17.76
CA HIS A 91 -8.11 -0.90 -18.71
C HIS A 91 -9.01 0.11 -18.02
N ASN A 92 -9.21 -0.03 -16.70
CA ASN A 92 -10.04 0.91 -15.94
C ASN A 92 -9.31 2.24 -15.76
N ASP A 93 -10.04 3.33 -15.93
CA ASP A 93 -9.53 4.68 -15.67
C ASP A 93 -9.09 4.86 -14.22
N ALA A 94 -8.10 5.73 -14.01
CA ALA A 94 -7.79 6.21 -12.66
C ALA A 94 -8.96 7.04 -12.15
N VAL A 95 -9.34 6.87 -10.88
CA VAL A 95 -10.49 7.56 -10.30
C VAL A 95 -10.03 8.57 -9.26
N GLN A 96 -10.43 9.83 -9.44
CA GLN A 96 -10.24 10.86 -8.44
C GLN A 96 -11.51 11.00 -7.59
N CYS A 97 -11.40 10.89 -6.27
CA CYS A 97 -12.53 11.01 -5.35
C CYS A 97 -12.06 11.35 -3.94
N ASP A 98 -12.99 11.74 -3.08
CA ASP A 98 -12.73 11.87 -1.66
C ASP A 98 -12.49 10.50 -1.02
N ILE A 99 -11.55 10.47 -0.08
CA ILE A 99 -11.21 9.28 0.70
C ILE A 99 -10.96 9.71 2.13
N ASP A 100 -11.82 9.27 3.02
CA ASP A 100 -11.69 9.51 4.44
C ASP A 100 -11.05 8.32 5.14
N VAL A 101 -10.17 8.61 6.09
CA VAL A 101 -9.49 7.61 6.91
C VAL A 101 -9.53 8.09 8.35
N ALA A 102 -10.27 7.36 9.18
CA ALA A 102 -10.44 7.66 10.60
C ALA A 102 -9.93 6.49 11.45
N TRP A 103 -9.28 6.80 12.56
CA TRP A 103 -8.97 5.80 13.58
C TRP A 103 -10.15 5.69 14.53
N VAL A 104 -10.71 4.49 14.67
CA VAL A 104 -11.82 4.21 15.60
C VAL A 104 -11.25 3.89 16.99
N THR A 105 -10.14 3.17 17.01
CA THR A 105 -9.33 2.90 18.22
C THR A 105 -7.85 2.93 17.85
N PRO A 106 -6.90 2.84 18.80
CA PRO A 106 -5.48 2.73 18.47
C PRO A 106 -5.09 1.51 17.61
N TRP A 107 -6.02 0.55 17.45
CA TRP A 107 -5.83 -0.71 16.74
C TRP A 107 -6.85 -0.95 15.62
N SER A 108 -7.74 0.01 15.35
CA SER A 108 -8.75 -0.13 14.30
C SER A 108 -8.90 1.15 13.50
N LEU A 109 -9.05 1.00 12.19
CA LEU A 109 -9.31 2.12 11.29
C LEU A 109 -10.56 1.87 10.46
N PHE A 110 -11.19 2.97 10.08
CA PHE A 110 -12.27 3.05 9.13
C PHE A 110 -11.81 3.84 7.90
N VAL A 111 -12.11 3.31 6.71
CA VAL A 111 -11.86 3.97 5.42
C VAL A 111 -13.19 4.11 4.69
N GLU A 112 -13.44 5.31 4.18
CA GLU A 112 -14.66 5.62 3.45
C GLU A 112 -14.35 6.25 2.09
N ILE A 113 -15.12 5.84 1.09
CA ILE A 113 -15.33 6.59 -0.14
C ILE A 113 -16.84 6.77 -0.25
N PRO A 114 -17.37 8.00 -0.17
CA PRO A 114 -18.81 8.24 -0.15
C PRO A 114 -19.55 7.53 -1.29
N GLY A 115 -20.61 6.79 -0.95
CA GLY A 115 -21.42 6.03 -1.91
C GLY A 115 -20.72 4.84 -2.59
N LEU A 116 -19.49 4.50 -2.20
CA LEU A 116 -18.70 3.46 -2.87
C LEU A 116 -18.10 2.43 -1.91
N LEU A 117 -17.47 2.87 -0.82
CA LEU A 117 -16.73 2.00 0.09
C LEU A 117 -16.96 2.40 1.54
N ALA A 118 -17.29 1.43 2.39
CA ALA A 118 -17.16 1.53 3.83
C ALA A 118 -16.32 0.34 4.33
N TRP A 119 -15.16 0.60 4.93
CA TRP A 119 -14.16 -0.44 5.22
C TRP A 119 -13.61 -0.33 6.64
N HIS A 120 -13.96 -1.30 7.47
CA HIS A 120 -13.44 -1.46 8.83
C HIS A 120 -12.28 -2.45 8.85
N ILE A 121 -11.22 -2.11 9.57
CA ILE A 121 -9.97 -2.88 9.63
C ILE A 121 -9.49 -2.93 11.07
N ASP A 122 -9.39 -4.15 11.61
CA ASP A 122 -8.75 -4.40 12.90
C ASP A 122 -7.31 -4.86 12.69
N ILE A 123 -6.41 -4.26 13.45
CA ILE A 123 -4.97 -4.47 13.36
C ILE A 123 -4.50 -5.15 14.65
N GLY A 124 -3.55 -6.08 14.51
CA GLY A 124 -2.95 -6.77 15.64
C GLY A 124 -1.47 -7.08 15.45
N THR A 125 -0.83 -7.51 16.52
CA THR A 125 0.55 -7.99 16.48
C THR A 125 0.59 -9.51 16.40
N THR A 126 1.56 -10.02 15.65
CA THR A 126 1.94 -11.43 15.65
C THR A 126 3.44 -11.51 15.94
N VAL A 127 3.93 -12.70 16.33
CA VAL A 127 5.37 -12.89 16.55
C VAL A 127 6.18 -12.49 15.31
N SER A 128 5.72 -12.88 14.11
CA SER A 128 6.43 -12.59 12.87
C SER A 128 6.40 -11.11 12.49
N THR A 129 5.27 -10.41 12.71
CA THR A 129 5.20 -8.96 12.45
C THR A 129 6.01 -8.13 13.45
N ARG A 130 6.14 -8.59 14.70
CA ARG A 130 7.05 -8.00 15.69
C ARG A 130 8.52 -8.14 15.28
N LEU A 131 8.92 -9.34 14.86
CA LEU A 131 10.28 -9.58 14.35
C LEU A 131 10.56 -8.71 13.13
N MET A 132 9.61 -8.63 12.19
CA MET A 132 9.78 -7.80 11.00
C MET A 132 9.88 -6.31 11.34
N SER A 133 9.09 -5.83 12.29
CA SER A 133 9.20 -4.46 12.80
C SER A 133 10.52 -4.18 13.53
N ALA A 134 11.13 -5.20 14.12
CA ALA A 134 12.42 -5.10 14.80
C ALA A 134 13.60 -5.04 13.82
N VAL A 135 13.49 -5.75 12.68
CA VAL A 135 14.42 -5.65 11.54
C VAL A 135 14.22 -4.31 10.83
N GLY A 136 12.97 -3.97 10.55
CA GLY A 136 12.51 -2.74 9.92
C GLY A 136 13.13 -1.48 10.54
N GLY A 137 13.01 -1.36 11.86
CA GLY A 137 13.51 -0.21 12.61
C GLY A 137 15.02 -0.20 12.91
N ARG A 138 15.79 -1.21 12.50
CA ARG A 138 17.25 -1.29 12.73
C ARG A 138 18.08 -1.25 11.46
N LEU A 139 17.47 -1.52 10.30
CA LEU A 139 18.17 -1.48 9.04
C LEU A 139 18.57 -0.04 8.69
N PRO A 140 19.85 0.23 8.37
CA PRO A 140 20.28 1.55 7.93
C PRO A 140 19.62 1.92 6.60
N SER A 141 19.42 3.21 6.34
CA SER A 141 18.74 3.71 5.15
C SER A 141 19.31 3.14 3.84
N GLY A 142 20.63 3.06 3.71
CA GLY A 142 21.29 2.49 2.51
C GLY A 142 21.02 1.00 2.28
N ALA A 143 20.60 0.25 3.31
CA ALA A 143 20.21 -1.15 3.13
C ALA A 143 18.86 -1.27 2.39
N TRP A 144 17.97 -0.28 2.53
CA TRP A 144 16.67 -0.24 1.86
C TRP A 144 16.76 0.16 0.39
N THR A 145 17.88 0.72 -0.05
CA THR A 145 18.14 1.00 -1.47
C THR A 145 18.97 -0.10 -2.14
N ASN A 146 19.47 -1.08 -1.38
CA ASN A 146 20.24 -2.19 -1.90
C ASN A 146 19.35 -3.37 -2.34
N ARG A 147 19.32 -3.66 -3.64
CA ARG A 147 18.48 -4.72 -4.22
C ARG A 147 18.75 -6.12 -3.67
N ALA A 148 20.01 -6.46 -3.37
CA ALA A 148 20.36 -7.78 -2.84
C ALA A 148 19.78 -7.96 -1.44
N VAL A 149 19.89 -6.92 -0.60
CA VAL A 149 19.30 -6.90 0.75
C VAL A 149 17.77 -6.99 0.66
N LEU A 150 17.13 -6.18 -0.18
CA LEU A 150 15.68 -6.24 -0.38
C LEU A 150 15.20 -7.60 -0.88
N ALA A 151 15.96 -8.24 -1.77
CA ALA A 151 15.65 -9.58 -2.26
C ALA A 151 15.74 -10.62 -1.16
N ALA A 152 16.75 -10.56 -0.29
CA ALA A 152 16.90 -11.45 0.86
C ALA A 152 15.74 -11.26 1.86
N ILE A 153 15.41 -10.02 2.21
CA ILE A 153 14.28 -9.71 3.10
C ILE A 153 12.97 -10.20 2.49
N GLY A 154 12.72 -9.94 1.20
CA GLY A 154 11.49 -10.39 0.52
C GLY A 154 11.32 -11.92 0.53
N ARG A 155 12.42 -12.67 0.32
CA ARG A 155 12.42 -14.14 0.39
C ARG A 155 12.11 -14.66 1.80
N ALA A 156 12.62 -13.99 2.84
CA ALA A 156 12.37 -14.36 4.23
C ALA A 156 10.97 -13.93 4.73
N ALA A 157 10.51 -12.74 4.33
CA ALA A 157 9.25 -12.14 4.80
C ALA A 157 8.02 -12.91 4.33
N GLY A 158 8.04 -13.44 3.10
CA GLY A 158 6.89 -14.13 2.51
C GLY A 158 6.37 -15.32 3.33
N PRO A 159 7.20 -16.35 3.58
CA PRO A 159 6.81 -17.51 4.39
C PRO A 159 6.54 -17.14 5.86
N THR A 160 7.38 -16.31 6.47
CA THR A 160 7.29 -15.96 7.90
C THR A 160 6.03 -15.14 8.22
N LEU A 161 5.63 -14.25 7.32
CA LEU A 161 4.39 -13.48 7.45
C LEU A 161 3.17 -14.21 6.90
N ARG A 162 3.33 -15.41 6.31
CA ARG A 162 2.28 -16.11 5.53
C ARG A 162 1.64 -15.19 4.48
N ALA A 163 2.44 -14.31 3.88
CA ALA A 163 2.00 -13.26 2.96
C ALA A 163 2.15 -13.66 1.48
N GLY A 164 2.55 -14.90 1.20
CA GLY A 164 2.88 -15.35 -0.15
C GLY A 164 4.23 -14.80 -0.62
N ARG A 165 4.41 -14.64 -1.94
CA ARG A 165 5.64 -14.05 -2.47
C ARG A 165 5.56 -12.54 -2.31
N VAL A 166 6.28 -11.96 -1.36
CA VAL A 166 6.39 -10.52 -1.18
C VAL A 166 7.65 -10.02 -1.89
N ARG A 167 7.52 -8.96 -2.69
CA ARG A 167 8.65 -8.28 -3.32
C ARG A 167 8.70 -6.85 -2.84
N LEU A 168 9.79 -6.51 -2.17
CA LEU A 168 10.07 -5.14 -1.70
C LEU A 168 10.72 -4.28 -2.79
N SER A 169 11.14 -4.88 -3.90
CA SER A 169 11.61 -4.15 -5.07
C SER A 169 11.23 -4.85 -6.37
N GLY A 170 11.18 -4.09 -7.45
CA GLY A 170 10.86 -4.59 -8.78
C GLY A 170 10.56 -3.46 -9.75
N THR A 171 9.79 -3.78 -10.79
CA THR A 171 9.31 -2.83 -11.79
C THR A 171 7.80 -2.69 -11.67
N ALA A 172 7.31 -1.47 -11.56
CA ALA A 172 5.88 -1.16 -11.58
C ALA A 172 5.32 -1.34 -13.02
N PRO A 173 4.00 -1.49 -13.19
CA PRO A 173 3.37 -1.60 -14.51
C PRO A 173 3.78 -0.55 -15.53
N ASN A 174 4.01 0.69 -15.09
CA ASN A 174 4.42 1.77 -16.00
C ASN A 174 5.90 1.75 -16.40
N GLY A 175 6.67 0.78 -15.91
CA GLY A 175 8.11 0.62 -16.21
C GLY A 175 9.05 1.21 -15.15
N GLN A 176 8.59 2.09 -14.26
CA GLN A 176 9.44 2.65 -13.21
C GLN A 176 9.85 1.55 -12.22
N ARG A 177 11.12 1.56 -11.80
CA ARG A 177 11.58 0.66 -10.74
C ARG A 177 11.12 1.17 -9.39
N PHE A 178 10.78 0.28 -8.47
CA PHE A 178 10.33 0.63 -7.12
C PHE A 178 11.13 -0.11 -6.04
N MET A 179 11.19 0.50 -4.87
CA MET A 179 11.72 -0.06 -3.63
C MET A 179 10.82 0.35 -2.46
N ILE A 180 10.52 -0.58 -1.56
CA ILE A 180 9.64 -0.37 -0.40
C ILE A 180 10.42 -0.73 0.86
N ALA A 181 10.43 0.21 1.79
CA ALA A 181 11.14 0.14 3.07
C ALA A 181 10.13 0.12 4.23
N PRO A 182 9.54 -1.05 4.57
CA PRO A 182 8.63 -1.15 5.70
C PRO A 182 9.41 -0.97 7.02
N ALA A 183 9.17 0.13 7.73
CA ALA A 183 9.77 0.39 9.04
C ALA A 183 9.04 -0.37 10.16
N ARG A 184 7.71 -0.46 10.05
CA ARG A 184 6.84 -1.20 10.99
C ARG A 184 5.77 -1.96 10.24
N VAL A 185 5.45 -3.15 10.75
CA VAL A 185 4.49 -4.08 10.14
C VAL A 185 3.60 -4.65 11.23
N TRP A 186 2.29 -4.71 10.95
CA TRP A 186 1.27 -5.37 11.75
C TRP A 186 0.41 -6.26 10.86
N ALA A 187 -0.30 -7.20 11.47
CA ALA A 187 -1.28 -8.03 10.78
C ALA A 187 -2.63 -7.31 10.79
N VAL A 188 -3.38 -7.39 9.70
CA VAL A 188 -4.84 -7.19 9.79
C VAL A 188 -5.41 -8.49 10.36
N THR A 189 -6.11 -8.40 11.48
CA THR A 189 -6.67 -9.55 12.20
C THR A 189 -8.09 -9.84 11.77
N GLN A 190 -8.88 -8.79 11.57
CA GLN A 190 -10.27 -8.86 11.11
C GLN A 190 -10.55 -7.66 10.21
N SER A 191 -11.51 -7.80 9.32
CA SER A 191 -11.97 -6.69 8.49
C SER A 191 -13.35 -6.99 7.93
N ARG A 192 -14.12 -5.93 7.73
CA ARG A 192 -15.40 -5.95 7.04
C ARG A 192 -15.41 -4.80 6.04
N ALA A 193 -15.83 -5.06 4.81
CA ALA A 193 -15.89 -4.07 3.76
C ALA A 193 -17.22 -4.18 3.02
N ILE A 194 -17.84 -3.03 2.77
CA ILE A 194 -19.03 -2.89 1.93
C ILE A 194 -18.59 -2.11 0.70
N TRP A 195 -18.78 -2.68 -0.48
CA TRP A 195 -18.45 -2.09 -1.78
C TRP A 195 -19.71 -1.95 -2.61
N ARG A 196 -20.13 -0.72 -2.94
CA ARG A 196 -21.40 -0.44 -3.65
C ARG A 196 -22.57 -1.20 -3.02
N ASP A 197 -22.73 -1.03 -1.71
CA ASP A 197 -23.75 -1.70 -0.89
C ASP A 197 -23.67 -3.24 -0.82
N VAL A 198 -22.60 -3.83 -1.35
CA VAL A 198 -22.35 -5.29 -1.27
C VAL A 198 -21.28 -5.59 -0.23
N ASP A 199 -21.61 -6.41 0.77
CA ASP A 199 -20.63 -6.94 1.72
C ASP A 199 -19.65 -7.88 0.99
N LEU A 200 -18.35 -7.59 1.09
CA LEU A 200 -17.29 -8.36 0.41
C LEU A 200 -17.06 -9.75 1.04
N GLY A 201 -17.72 -10.03 2.17
CA GLY A 201 -17.61 -11.27 2.92
C GLY A 201 -16.36 -11.32 3.79
N PRO A 202 -15.99 -12.51 4.30
CA PRO A 202 -14.85 -12.64 5.19
C PRO A 202 -13.52 -12.42 4.45
N VAL A 203 -12.53 -11.93 5.19
CA VAL A 203 -11.13 -11.91 4.75
C VAL A 203 -10.69 -13.34 4.44
N GLY A 204 -10.06 -13.54 3.29
CA GLY A 204 -9.62 -14.86 2.85
C GLY A 204 -8.67 -14.78 1.67
N PRO A 205 -7.73 -15.72 1.52
CA PRO A 205 -6.76 -15.68 0.43
C PRO A 205 -7.44 -15.88 -0.92
N LEU A 206 -6.99 -15.15 -1.94
CA LEU A 206 -7.37 -15.44 -3.31
C LEU A 206 -6.72 -16.77 -3.78
N PRO A 207 -7.37 -17.54 -4.68
CA PRO A 207 -6.80 -18.77 -5.23
C PRO A 207 -5.40 -18.53 -5.83
N ARG A 208 -5.28 -17.42 -6.58
CA ARG A 208 -4.03 -16.96 -7.17
C ARG A 208 -3.64 -15.60 -6.58
N GLN A 209 -2.39 -15.50 -6.11
CA GLN A 209 -1.84 -14.21 -5.68
C GLN A 209 -1.88 -13.22 -6.85
N PRO A 210 -2.44 -12.02 -6.66
CA PRO A 210 -2.38 -10.98 -7.67
C PRO A 210 -0.95 -10.59 -7.99
N ARG A 211 -0.75 -10.02 -9.19
CA ARG A 211 0.53 -9.53 -9.66
C ARG A 211 0.28 -8.30 -10.52
N LEU A 212 0.99 -7.22 -10.21
CA LEU A 212 1.04 -5.99 -11.01
C LEU A 212 2.49 -5.84 -11.48
N ALA A 213 2.81 -6.41 -12.64
CA ALA A 213 4.18 -6.52 -13.16
C ALA A 213 5.16 -7.12 -12.12
N GLY A 214 6.14 -6.34 -11.64
CA GLY A 214 7.09 -6.75 -10.61
C GLY A 214 6.51 -6.78 -9.19
N PHE A 215 5.41 -6.06 -8.95
CA PHE A 215 4.76 -5.95 -7.65
C PHE A 215 3.86 -7.16 -7.36
N ARG A 216 4.02 -7.73 -6.16
CA ARG A 216 3.24 -8.86 -5.67
C ARG A 216 2.60 -8.48 -4.34
N PRO A 217 1.34 -8.01 -4.35
CA PRO A 217 0.66 -7.63 -3.12
C PRO A 217 0.43 -8.88 -2.23
N PRO A 218 0.39 -8.71 -0.90
CA PRO A 218 0.39 -9.84 0.03
C PRO A 218 -0.90 -10.68 -0.06
N ARG A 219 -0.79 -11.98 0.21
CA ARG A 219 -1.94 -12.92 0.29
C ARG A 219 -2.76 -12.80 1.57
N ARG A 220 -2.41 -11.87 2.46
CA ARG A 220 -3.14 -11.56 3.69
C ARG A 220 -2.95 -10.08 4.03
N GLY A 221 -3.84 -9.56 4.86
CA GLY A 221 -3.76 -8.19 5.33
C GLY A 221 -2.51 -7.87 6.14
N LEU A 222 -1.77 -6.87 5.69
CA LEU A 222 -0.64 -6.29 6.41
C LEU A 222 -0.82 -4.77 6.47
N PHE A 223 -0.85 -4.22 7.68
CA PHE A 223 -0.74 -2.78 7.90
C PHE A 223 0.74 -2.42 8.04
N VAL A 224 1.19 -1.41 7.32
CA VAL A 224 2.60 -1.03 7.24
C VAL A 224 2.73 0.47 7.41
N VAL A 225 3.79 0.86 8.11
CA VAL A 225 4.31 2.22 8.15
C VAL A 225 5.73 2.17 7.59
N GLY A 226 6.07 3.07 6.68
CA GLY A 226 7.39 3.07 6.06
C GLY A 226 7.53 4.11 4.96
N SER A 227 8.57 3.94 4.16
CA SER A 227 8.87 4.79 3.02
C SER A 227 9.17 3.94 1.79
N GLY A 228 9.40 4.60 0.67
CA GLY A 228 9.86 3.93 -0.52
C GLY A 228 10.34 4.91 -1.57
N HIS A 229 10.85 4.31 -2.63
CA HIS A 229 11.46 4.98 -3.76
C HIS A 229 10.86 4.44 -5.06
N PHE A 230 10.76 5.32 -6.04
CA PHE A 230 10.54 5.04 -7.43
C PHE A 230 11.66 5.70 -8.25
N GLU A 231 12.12 5.02 -9.29
CA GLU A 231 12.99 5.64 -10.30
C GLU A 231 12.31 6.90 -10.86
N THR A 232 13.04 7.98 -11.12
CA THR A 232 12.47 9.20 -11.71
C THR A 232 11.78 8.90 -13.05
N PHE A 233 10.64 9.56 -13.29
CA PHE A 233 9.91 9.37 -14.55
C PHE A 233 10.67 9.93 -15.75
N ASP A 234 10.48 9.25 -16.87
CA ASP A 234 11.18 9.44 -18.12
C ASP A 234 10.16 9.07 -19.20
N ALA A 235 9.76 10.06 -19.99
CA ALA A 235 8.67 9.92 -20.94
C ALA A 235 9.02 8.98 -22.11
N ASP A 236 10.32 8.77 -22.39
CA ASP A 236 10.78 7.89 -23.46
C ASP A 236 10.80 6.41 -23.02
N ARG A 237 10.79 6.16 -21.71
CA ARG A 237 10.92 4.81 -21.11
C ARG A 237 9.69 4.35 -20.33
N HIS A 238 8.85 5.27 -19.88
CA HIS A 238 7.77 4.97 -18.95
C HIS A 238 6.40 5.36 -19.51
N HIS A 239 5.39 4.58 -19.14
CA HIS A 239 4.01 4.84 -19.56
C HIS A 239 3.35 5.89 -18.65
N ALA A 240 2.85 6.97 -19.25
CA ALA A 240 2.04 7.95 -18.55
C ALA A 240 0.61 7.42 -18.28
N VAL A 241 -0.09 8.05 -17.34
CA VAL A 241 -1.51 7.75 -17.11
C VAL A 241 -2.33 8.26 -18.30
N GLY A 242 -3.16 7.39 -18.87
CA GLY A 242 -4.03 7.76 -19.99
C GLY A 242 -5.14 8.73 -19.59
N ARG A 243 -5.96 8.36 -18.61
CA ARG A 243 -7.12 9.16 -18.21
C ARG A 243 -7.40 9.09 -16.70
N THR A 244 -7.93 10.19 -16.17
CA THR A 244 -8.50 10.29 -14.83
C THR A 244 -9.98 10.65 -14.95
N VAL A 245 -10.83 9.98 -14.18
CA VAL A 245 -12.26 10.30 -14.06
C VAL A 245 -12.57 10.72 -12.63
N PRO A 246 -13.26 11.85 -12.41
CA PRO A 246 -13.73 12.21 -11.08
C PRO A 246 -15.00 11.42 -10.73
N ILE A 247 -15.15 11.04 -9.45
CA ILE A 247 -16.43 10.64 -8.87
C ILE A 247 -16.59 11.33 -7.51
N GLY A 248 -17.80 11.82 -7.25
CA GLY A 248 -18.15 12.66 -6.10
C GLY A 248 -19.39 13.46 -6.42
#